data_AF-A0A970PAR6-F1
#
_entry.id   AF-A0A970PAR6-F1
#
_cell.length_a   1.000
_cell.length_b   1.000
_cell.length_c   1.000
_cell.angle_alpha   90.00
_cell.angle_beta   90.00
_cell.angle_gamma   90.00
#
_symmetry.space_group_name_H-M   'P 1'
#
loop_
_entity.id
_entity.type
_entity.pdbx_description
1 polymer ?
#
loop_
_entity_poly.entity_id
_entity_poly.type
_entity_poly.pdbx_seq_one_letter_code
_entity_poly.pdbx_strand_id
1 'polypeptide(L)'
;RPMPETPARSLALDAEGALLEFAEGMDAVVLGPGLSQNADSAELARRLASEIALPMIIDADGLNAFAGRVDLLAQRPAPTVLTPHPGEMARLTELSAGEIQADRLKAARDLADRIGCVVLLKGAGTVIADPGGEAWVNPTGNDGLASGGSGDVLSGMIGAFLAGGSEALGAAVAGAYYHGLAAEAAASDGVRGMVPPKLLEVLPQVFPD
;
A
#
# COMPACT_ATOMS: atom_id res chain seq x y z
N ARG A 1 -12.04 -8.72 -19.77
CA ARG A 1 -13.07 -9.76 -19.57
C ARG A 1 -13.58 -9.64 -18.14
N PRO A 2 -14.88 -9.75 -17.84
CA PRO A 2 -15.36 -9.76 -16.46
C PRO A 2 -14.77 -10.98 -15.73
N MET A 3 -14.28 -10.77 -14.52
CA MET A 3 -13.71 -11.82 -13.68
C MET A 3 -14.81 -12.55 -12.88
N PRO A 4 -14.60 -13.81 -12.51
CA PRO A 4 -15.48 -14.52 -11.58
C PRO A 4 -15.71 -13.72 -10.29
N GLU A 5 -16.96 -13.67 -9.84
CA GLU A 5 -17.37 -12.93 -8.64
C GLU A 5 -18.03 -13.82 -7.60
N THR A 6 -17.90 -13.45 -6.33
CA THR A 6 -18.61 -14.06 -5.21
C THR A 6 -20.08 -13.63 -5.24
N PRO A 7 -20.99 -14.29 -4.48
CA PRO A 7 -22.37 -13.82 -4.32
C PRO A 7 -22.48 -12.38 -3.78
N ALA A 8 -21.44 -11.90 -3.07
CA ALA A 8 -21.33 -10.54 -2.56
C ALA A 8 -20.77 -9.53 -3.57
N ARG A 9 -20.55 -9.94 -4.83
CA ARG A 9 -20.01 -9.11 -5.93
C ARG A 9 -18.59 -8.59 -5.68
N SER A 10 -17.75 -9.43 -5.09
CA SER A 10 -16.30 -9.23 -5.00
C SER A 10 -15.57 -10.27 -5.86
N LEU A 11 -14.25 -10.14 -6.06
CA LEU A 11 -13.48 -11.16 -6.78
C LEU A 11 -13.53 -12.51 -6.06
N ALA A 12 -13.96 -13.56 -6.77
CA ALA A 12 -13.97 -14.93 -6.28
C ALA A 12 -12.62 -15.61 -6.49
N LEU A 13 -12.36 -16.66 -5.71
CA LEU A 13 -11.14 -17.45 -5.82
C LEU A 13 -10.93 -18.03 -7.23
N ASP A 14 -12.01 -18.39 -7.93
CA ASP A 14 -11.97 -18.87 -9.32
C ASP A 14 -11.38 -17.88 -10.32
N ALA A 15 -11.23 -16.59 -9.95
CA ALA A 15 -10.56 -15.59 -10.76
C ALA A 15 -9.03 -15.75 -10.80
N GLU A 16 -8.44 -16.58 -9.94
CA GLU A 16 -6.99 -16.77 -9.78
C GLU A 16 -6.28 -16.97 -11.12
N GLY A 17 -6.64 -18.00 -11.88
CA GLY A 17 -5.94 -18.32 -13.13
C GLY A 17 -5.98 -17.20 -14.17
N ALA A 18 -7.12 -16.51 -14.29
CA ALA A 18 -7.28 -15.39 -15.23
C ALA A 18 -6.50 -14.14 -14.79
N LEU A 19 -6.36 -13.92 -13.47
CA LEU A 19 -5.57 -12.81 -12.93
C LEU A 19 -4.07 -13.09 -13.01
N LEU A 20 -3.63 -14.34 -12.85
CA LEU A 20 -2.25 -14.74 -13.08
C LEU A 20 -1.85 -14.55 -14.55
N GLU A 21 -2.69 -15.01 -15.48
CA GLU A 21 -2.49 -14.78 -16.92
C GLU A 21 -2.45 -13.28 -17.25
N PHE A 22 -3.35 -12.48 -16.65
CA PHE A 22 -3.34 -11.03 -16.83
C PHE A 22 -2.06 -10.37 -16.30
N ALA A 23 -1.53 -10.85 -15.18
CA ALA A 23 -0.32 -10.32 -14.57
C ALA A 23 0.93 -10.55 -15.44
N GLU A 24 0.98 -11.58 -16.30
CA GLU A 24 2.14 -11.85 -17.18
C GLU A 24 2.47 -10.69 -18.12
N GLY A 25 1.48 -9.85 -18.46
CA GLY A 25 1.67 -8.69 -19.32
C GLY A 25 1.95 -7.38 -18.59
N MET A 26 2.07 -7.39 -17.26
CA MET A 26 2.21 -6.20 -16.42
C MET A 26 3.63 -6.04 -15.87
N ASP A 27 3.97 -4.82 -15.45
CA ASP A 27 5.28 -4.52 -14.84
C ASP A 27 5.24 -4.49 -13.30
N ALA A 28 4.08 -4.21 -12.71
CA ALA A 28 3.85 -4.21 -11.26
C ALA A 28 2.37 -4.46 -10.92
N VAL A 29 2.09 -4.80 -9.66
CA VAL A 29 0.72 -5.07 -9.17
C VAL A 29 0.36 -4.20 -7.96
N VAL A 30 -0.84 -3.62 -7.99
CA VAL A 30 -1.49 -3.02 -6.83
C VAL A 30 -2.54 -3.99 -6.31
N LEU A 31 -2.34 -4.54 -5.11
CA LEU A 31 -3.21 -5.52 -4.49
C LEU A 31 -3.92 -4.94 -3.26
N GLY A 32 -5.25 -4.82 -3.33
CA GLY A 32 -6.08 -4.69 -2.14
C GLY A 32 -7.17 -3.60 -2.11
N PRO A 33 -7.00 -2.39 -2.68
CA PRO A 33 -8.06 -1.39 -2.67
C PRO A 33 -9.40 -1.94 -3.22
N GLY A 34 -10.42 -2.01 -2.36
CA GLY A 34 -11.77 -2.49 -2.72
C GLY A 34 -11.89 -4.00 -2.95
N LEU A 35 -10.94 -4.83 -2.51
CA LEU A 35 -10.94 -6.27 -2.79
C LEU A 35 -12.00 -7.07 -2.00
N SER A 36 -12.49 -6.55 -0.87
CA SER A 36 -13.30 -7.25 0.14
C SER A 36 -12.48 -8.15 1.07
N GLN A 37 -13.03 -8.38 2.27
CA GLN A 37 -12.41 -9.18 3.35
C GLN A 37 -13.08 -10.55 3.53
N ASN A 38 -13.97 -10.95 2.63
CA ASN A 38 -14.54 -12.30 2.69
C ASN A 38 -13.46 -13.36 2.43
N ALA A 39 -13.75 -14.60 2.84
CA ALA A 39 -12.77 -15.68 2.82
C ALA A 39 -12.18 -15.93 1.42
N ASP A 40 -13.01 -15.92 0.38
CA ASP A 40 -12.58 -16.16 -1.00
C ASP A 40 -11.66 -15.05 -1.51
N SER A 41 -12.05 -13.79 -1.34
CA SER A 41 -11.25 -12.64 -1.79
C SER A 41 -9.93 -12.53 -1.00
N ALA A 42 -9.94 -12.84 0.30
CA ALA A 42 -8.74 -12.86 1.12
C ALA A 42 -7.81 -14.03 0.73
N GLU A 43 -8.35 -15.21 0.40
CA GLU A 43 -7.55 -16.31 -0.11
C GLU A 43 -6.95 -16.02 -1.48
N LEU A 44 -7.75 -15.44 -2.38
CA LEU A 44 -7.29 -14.98 -3.68
C LEU A 44 -6.12 -13.99 -3.52
N ALA A 45 -6.23 -12.99 -2.64
CA ALA A 45 -5.14 -12.05 -2.38
C ALA A 45 -3.83 -12.75 -1.99
N ARG A 46 -3.90 -13.73 -1.07
CA ARG A 46 -2.73 -14.48 -0.63
C ARG A 46 -2.11 -15.30 -1.75
N ARG A 47 -2.92 -15.93 -2.60
CA ARG A 47 -2.43 -16.70 -3.74
C ARG A 47 -1.79 -15.83 -4.80
N LEU A 48 -2.44 -14.72 -5.18
CA LEU A 48 -1.87 -13.76 -6.11
C LEU A 48 -0.55 -13.19 -5.60
N ALA A 49 -0.47 -12.85 -4.31
CA ALA A 49 0.78 -12.41 -3.70
C ALA A 49 1.83 -13.53 -3.65
N SER A 50 1.47 -14.81 -3.54
CA SER A 50 2.45 -15.89 -3.55
C SER A 50 2.99 -16.15 -4.97
N GLU A 51 2.11 -16.21 -5.95
CA GLU A 51 2.40 -16.68 -7.31
C GLU A 51 2.93 -15.58 -8.24
N ILE A 52 2.54 -14.32 -8.02
CA ILE A 52 2.99 -13.21 -8.90
C ILE A 52 4.42 -12.79 -8.52
N ALA A 53 5.36 -13.05 -9.44
CA ALA A 53 6.79 -12.70 -9.32
C ALA A 53 7.13 -11.26 -9.77
N LEU A 54 6.16 -10.36 -9.81
CA LEU A 54 6.33 -8.94 -10.14
C LEU A 54 6.43 -8.08 -8.87
N PRO A 55 7.06 -6.89 -8.96
CA PRO A 55 6.96 -5.87 -7.92
C PRO A 55 5.51 -5.60 -7.52
N MET A 56 5.24 -5.51 -6.22
CA MET A 56 3.87 -5.42 -5.71
C MET A 56 3.75 -4.40 -4.59
N ILE A 57 2.66 -3.65 -4.60
CA ILE A 57 2.16 -2.93 -3.42
C ILE A 57 0.93 -3.64 -2.88
N ILE A 58 0.92 -3.86 -1.56
CA ILE A 58 -0.20 -4.45 -0.82
C ILE A 58 -0.77 -3.37 0.11
N ASP A 59 -2.04 -3.04 -0.09
CA ASP A 59 -2.76 -2.01 0.68
C ASP A 59 -4.14 -2.50 1.13
N ALA A 60 -4.77 -1.82 2.07
CA ALA A 60 -6.18 -2.01 2.42
C ALA A 60 -6.59 -3.49 2.65
N ASP A 61 -7.57 -4.00 1.89
CA ASP A 61 -8.04 -5.38 2.04
C ASP A 61 -6.98 -6.42 1.66
N GLY A 62 -6.02 -6.04 0.81
CA GLY A 62 -4.83 -6.85 0.54
C GLY A 62 -4.01 -7.06 1.81
N LEU A 63 -3.81 -6.02 2.63
CA LEU A 63 -3.14 -6.15 3.93
C LEU A 63 -3.99 -6.96 4.92
N ASN A 64 -5.31 -6.72 4.97
CA ASN A 64 -6.21 -7.45 5.87
C ASN A 64 -6.21 -8.96 5.57
N ALA A 65 -5.97 -9.37 4.32
CA ALA A 65 -5.81 -10.78 3.96
C ALA A 65 -4.61 -11.48 4.63
N PHE A 66 -3.63 -10.71 5.13
CA PHE A 66 -2.44 -11.21 5.83
C PHE A 66 -2.50 -11.00 7.35
N ALA A 67 -3.61 -10.51 7.92
CA ALA A 67 -3.78 -10.44 9.36
C ALA A 67 -3.63 -11.85 10.00
N GLY A 68 -2.72 -11.99 10.98
CA GLY A 68 -2.35 -13.27 11.58
C GLY A 68 -1.59 -14.24 10.65
N ARG A 69 -1.19 -13.80 9.45
CA ARG A 69 -0.50 -14.60 8.43
C ARG A 69 0.60 -13.82 7.71
N VAL A 70 1.11 -12.75 8.32
CA VAL A 70 2.02 -11.80 7.67
C VAL A 70 3.35 -12.45 7.23
N ASP A 71 3.77 -13.51 7.93
CA ASP A 71 4.98 -14.28 7.61
C ASP A 71 4.94 -14.99 6.25
N LEU A 72 3.76 -15.15 5.65
CA LEU A 72 3.66 -15.65 4.27
C LEU A 72 4.35 -14.72 3.27
N LEU A 73 4.43 -13.42 3.56
CA LEU A 73 5.10 -12.43 2.70
C LEU A 73 6.62 -12.59 2.70
N ALA A 74 7.22 -13.17 3.75
CA ALA A 74 8.65 -13.43 3.82
C ALA A 74 9.15 -14.41 2.74
N GLN A 75 8.24 -15.16 2.12
CA GLN A 75 8.55 -16.15 1.09
C GLN A 75 8.47 -15.56 -0.33
N ARG A 76 8.00 -14.30 -0.48
CA ARG A 76 7.88 -13.67 -1.80
C ARG A 76 9.28 -13.33 -2.35
N PRO A 77 9.61 -13.76 -3.57
CA PRO A 77 10.91 -13.47 -4.17
C PRO A 77 10.99 -12.08 -4.82
N ALA A 78 9.88 -11.35 -4.91
CA ALA A 78 9.77 -10.10 -5.65
C ALA A 78 9.63 -8.89 -4.71
N PRO A 79 10.14 -7.70 -5.12
CA PRO A 79 10.05 -6.47 -4.32
C PRO A 79 8.61 -6.18 -3.90
N THR A 80 8.38 -5.97 -2.61
CA THR A 80 7.05 -5.76 -2.06
C THR A 80 7.01 -4.55 -1.13
N VAL A 81 6.00 -3.68 -1.30
CA VAL A 81 5.72 -2.52 -0.44
C VAL A 81 4.38 -2.75 0.28
N LEU A 82 4.36 -2.63 1.59
CA LEU A 82 3.13 -2.62 2.39
C LEU A 82 2.83 -1.18 2.80
N THR A 83 1.56 -0.76 2.74
CA THR A 83 1.16 0.61 3.10
C THR A 83 0.17 0.68 4.27
N PRO A 84 0.39 0.02 5.42
CA PRO A 84 -0.59 -0.02 6.50
C PRO A 84 -0.79 1.37 7.14
N HIS A 85 -2.03 1.70 7.49
CA HIS A 85 -2.29 2.67 8.55
C HIS A 85 -2.15 1.99 9.94
N PRO A 86 -2.14 2.73 11.07
CA PRO A 86 -1.88 2.14 12.38
C PRO A 86 -2.81 0.98 12.77
N GLY A 87 -4.09 1.05 12.40
CA GLY A 87 -5.04 -0.07 12.59
C GLY A 87 -4.76 -1.33 11.75
N GLU A 88 -4.28 -1.20 10.51
CA GLU A 88 -3.85 -2.33 9.68
C GLU A 88 -2.54 -2.90 10.22
N MET A 89 -1.59 -2.03 10.59
CA MET A 89 -0.33 -2.40 11.22
C MET A 89 -0.55 -3.23 12.49
N ALA A 90 -1.48 -2.80 13.34
CA ALA A 90 -1.90 -3.52 14.54
C ALA A 90 -2.40 -4.94 14.22
N ARG A 91 -3.22 -5.10 13.18
CA ARG A 91 -3.69 -6.43 12.74
C ARG A 91 -2.59 -7.32 12.17
N LEU A 92 -1.63 -6.73 11.46
CA LEU A 92 -0.50 -7.47 10.86
C LEU A 92 0.52 -7.93 11.92
N THR A 93 0.73 -7.11 12.95
CA THR A 93 1.76 -7.33 13.98
C THR A 93 1.22 -7.96 15.27
N GLU A 94 -0.10 -8.04 15.42
CA GLU A 94 -0.80 -8.46 16.65
C GLU A 94 -0.52 -7.55 17.86
N LEU A 95 -0.02 -6.34 17.61
CA LEU A 95 0.13 -5.28 18.60
C LEU A 95 -1.12 -4.40 18.64
N SER A 96 -1.32 -3.66 19.73
CA SER A 96 -2.36 -2.63 19.78
C SER A 96 -1.96 -1.39 18.95
N ALA A 97 -2.94 -0.66 18.43
CA ALA A 97 -2.67 0.62 17.74
C ALA A 97 -1.95 1.62 18.65
N GLY A 98 -2.13 1.55 19.98
CA GLY A 98 -1.40 2.38 20.95
C GLY A 98 0.09 2.05 20.99
N GLU A 99 0.45 0.76 20.98
CA GLU A 99 1.85 0.32 20.91
C GLU A 99 2.51 0.73 19.59
N ILE A 100 1.79 0.59 18.46
CA ILE A 100 2.28 1.07 17.15
C ILE A 100 2.55 2.58 17.18
N GLN A 101 1.64 3.36 17.77
CA GLN A 101 1.78 4.82 17.82
C GLN A 101 2.86 5.28 18.81
N ALA A 102 3.14 4.51 19.87
CA ALA A 102 4.17 4.83 20.85
C ALA A 102 5.58 4.81 20.24
N ASP A 103 5.85 3.91 19.29
CA ASP A 103 7.10 3.86 18.54
C ASP A 103 6.87 3.35 17.10
N ARG A 104 6.39 4.25 16.24
CA ARG A 104 6.10 3.97 14.83
C ARG A 104 7.35 3.57 14.05
N LEU A 105 8.49 4.16 14.39
CA LEU A 105 9.75 3.89 13.72
C LEU A 105 10.21 2.45 13.98
N LYS A 106 10.15 2.04 15.25
CA LYS A 106 10.42 0.65 15.64
C LYS A 106 9.43 -0.30 14.99
N ALA A 107 8.13 -0.02 15.08
CA ALA A 107 7.11 -0.90 14.51
C ALA A 107 7.30 -1.15 13.01
N ALA A 108 7.58 -0.09 12.23
CA ALA A 108 7.82 -0.22 10.79
C ALA A 108 9.07 -1.04 10.49
N ARG A 109 10.19 -0.77 11.19
CA ARG A 109 11.45 -1.52 11.02
C ARG A 109 11.30 -3.00 11.39
N ASP A 110 10.71 -3.27 12.55
CA ASP A 110 10.53 -4.65 13.04
C ASP A 110 9.70 -5.47 12.06
N LEU A 111 8.62 -4.90 11.49
CA LEU A 111 7.84 -5.59 10.49
C LEU A 111 8.62 -5.77 9.19
N ALA A 112 9.28 -4.71 8.70
CA ALA A 112 10.06 -4.75 7.46
C ALA A 112 11.13 -5.85 7.48
N ASP A 113 11.91 -5.92 8.58
CA ASP A 113 12.91 -6.96 8.83
C ASP A 113 12.27 -8.36 8.88
N ARG A 114 11.18 -8.52 9.66
CA ARG A 114 10.49 -9.81 9.82
C ARG A 114 10.03 -10.43 8.51
N ILE A 115 9.56 -9.62 7.56
CA ILE A 115 8.97 -10.13 6.30
C ILE A 115 9.82 -9.84 5.05
N GLY A 116 11.00 -9.23 5.19
CA GLY A 116 11.84 -8.91 4.04
C GLY A 116 11.21 -7.93 3.04
N CYS A 117 10.26 -7.07 3.47
CA CYS A 117 9.53 -6.15 2.60
C CYS A 117 9.69 -4.69 3.07
N VAL A 118 9.42 -3.74 2.17
CA VAL A 118 9.33 -2.32 2.55
C VAL A 118 7.99 -2.06 3.23
N VAL A 119 8.01 -1.33 4.35
CA VAL A 119 6.81 -0.96 5.10
C VAL A 119 6.69 0.57 5.15
N LEU A 120 5.60 1.09 4.58
CA LEU A 120 5.18 2.49 4.65
C LEU A 120 4.01 2.60 5.65
N LEU A 121 4.31 2.99 6.89
CA LEU A 121 3.33 3.17 7.95
C LEU A 121 2.70 4.57 7.87
N LYS A 122 1.50 4.63 7.29
CA LYS A 122 0.71 5.86 7.07
C LYS A 122 0.39 6.58 8.39
N GLY A 123 0.26 7.90 8.32
CA GLY A 123 -0.06 8.80 9.45
C GLY A 123 0.78 10.08 9.40
N ALA A 124 0.49 11.08 10.23
CA ALA A 124 1.26 12.33 10.26
C ALA A 124 2.75 12.06 10.50
N GLY A 125 3.63 12.45 9.58
CA GLY A 125 5.00 11.94 9.55
C GLY A 125 5.03 10.46 9.19
N THR A 126 4.64 10.11 7.97
CA THR A 126 4.64 8.73 7.46
C THR A 126 6.04 8.14 7.63
N VAL A 127 6.13 6.93 8.18
CA VAL A 127 7.42 6.22 8.34
C VAL A 127 7.56 5.22 7.21
N ILE A 128 8.73 5.17 6.58
CA ILE A 128 9.07 4.19 5.55
C ILE A 128 10.29 3.42 6.06
N ALA A 129 10.21 2.10 6.15
CA ALA A 129 11.32 1.25 6.58
C ALA A 129 11.56 0.15 5.56
N ASP A 130 12.82 -0.18 5.34
CA ASP A 130 13.25 -1.27 4.48
C ASP A 130 13.76 -2.46 5.33
N PRO A 131 13.89 -3.67 4.74
CA PRO A 131 14.44 -4.82 5.45
C PRO A 131 15.96 -4.71 5.70
N GLY A 132 16.66 -3.76 5.06
CA GLY A 132 18.07 -3.45 5.32
C GLY A 132 18.32 -2.65 6.60
N GLY A 133 17.26 -2.19 7.28
CA GLY A 133 17.30 -1.41 8.52
C GLY A 133 17.28 0.11 8.32
N GLU A 134 17.29 0.57 7.07
CA GLU A 134 17.08 1.96 6.71
C GLU A 134 15.63 2.38 7.00
N ALA A 135 15.46 3.60 7.48
CA ALA A 135 14.13 4.16 7.64
C ALA A 135 14.11 5.67 7.46
N TRP A 136 12.99 6.15 6.92
CA TRP A 136 12.72 7.54 6.56
C TRP A 136 11.44 8.02 7.23
N VAL A 137 11.36 9.32 7.50
CA VAL A 137 10.14 9.98 7.95
C VAL A 137 9.77 11.04 6.93
N ASN A 138 8.60 10.91 6.33
CA ASN A 138 8.11 11.87 5.35
C ASN A 138 7.69 13.18 6.04
N PRO A 139 8.28 14.34 5.69
CA PRO A 139 7.95 15.61 6.33
C PRO A 139 6.73 16.30 5.71
N THR A 140 6.22 15.80 4.58
CA THR A 140 5.16 16.47 3.80
C THR A 140 3.76 15.96 4.14
N GLY A 141 2.76 16.75 3.75
CA GLY A 141 1.35 16.42 3.87
C GLY A 141 0.61 17.26 4.92
N ASN A 142 -0.70 17.04 5.01
CA ASN A 142 -1.57 17.70 5.96
C ASN A 142 -2.76 16.80 6.33
N ASP A 143 -3.57 17.25 7.29
CA ASP A 143 -4.71 16.48 7.83
C ASP A 143 -5.80 16.17 6.79
N GLY A 144 -5.82 16.84 5.62
CA GLY A 144 -6.78 16.54 4.56
C GLY A 144 -6.53 15.19 3.88
N LEU A 145 -5.34 14.61 4.06
CA LEU A 145 -5.03 13.23 3.66
C LEU A 145 -5.76 12.19 4.51
N ALA A 146 -6.32 12.57 5.65
CA ALA A 146 -7.18 11.69 6.47
C ALA A 146 -8.60 11.57 5.88
N SER A 147 -8.73 11.51 4.56
CA SER A 147 -9.97 11.34 3.81
C SER A 147 -9.99 9.97 3.10
N GLY A 148 -11.17 9.36 3.03
CA GLY A 148 -11.36 8.11 2.31
C GLY A 148 -10.95 8.24 0.84
N GLY A 149 -10.16 7.29 0.33
CA GLY A 149 -9.66 7.28 -1.05
C GLY A 149 -8.29 7.96 -1.25
N SER A 150 -7.78 8.73 -0.28
CA SER A 150 -6.42 9.28 -0.37
C SER A 150 -5.35 8.17 -0.38
N GLY A 151 -5.57 7.11 0.42
CA GLY A 151 -4.71 5.93 0.40
C GLY A 151 -4.66 5.25 -0.97
N ASP A 152 -5.77 5.23 -1.71
CA ASP A 152 -5.84 4.62 -3.04
C ASP A 152 -4.99 5.40 -4.05
N VAL A 153 -4.95 6.74 -3.94
CA VAL A 153 -4.06 7.60 -4.74
C VAL A 153 -2.60 7.27 -4.45
N LEU A 154 -2.21 7.19 -3.17
CA LEU A 154 -0.86 6.80 -2.76
C LEU A 154 -0.48 5.42 -3.31
N SER A 155 -1.38 4.45 -3.22
CA SER A 155 -1.15 3.09 -3.69
C SER A 155 -0.97 3.03 -5.21
N GLY A 156 -1.76 3.81 -5.96
CA GLY A 156 -1.59 3.97 -7.41
C GLY A 156 -0.26 4.62 -7.78
N MET A 157 0.17 5.66 -7.05
CA MET A 157 1.47 6.32 -7.28
C MET A 157 2.64 5.35 -7.07
N ILE A 158 2.65 4.61 -5.95
CA ILE A 158 3.71 3.64 -5.67
C ILE A 158 3.70 2.53 -6.73
N GLY A 159 2.52 2.02 -7.10
CA GLY A 159 2.38 1.04 -8.18
C GLY A 159 2.95 1.54 -9.51
N ALA A 160 2.70 2.80 -9.87
CA ALA A 160 3.25 3.42 -11.08
C ALA A 160 4.78 3.57 -11.04
N PHE A 161 5.36 3.94 -9.89
CA PHE A 161 6.82 4.01 -9.75
C PHE A 161 7.48 2.64 -9.82
N LEU A 162 6.87 1.62 -9.21
CA LEU A 162 7.32 0.23 -9.33
C LEU A 162 7.27 -0.25 -10.78
N ALA A 163 6.17 0.00 -11.48
CA ALA A 163 6.03 -0.31 -12.91
C ALA A 163 7.08 0.42 -13.77
N GLY A 164 7.46 1.64 -13.37
CA GLY A 164 8.55 2.40 -13.99
C GLY A 164 9.96 1.91 -13.67
N GLY A 165 10.12 0.82 -12.92
CA GLY A 165 11.40 0.21 -12.58
C GLY A 165 12.09 0.79 -11.34
N SER A 166 11.39 1.59 -10.53
CA SER A 166 11.92 2.06 -9.26
C SER A 166 12.07 0.90 -8.27
N GLU A 167 13.14 0.93 -7.47
CA GLU A 167 13.27 0.02 -6.33
C GLU A 167 12.15 0.26 -5.31
N ALA A 168 11.76 -0.78 -4.57
CA ALA A 168 10.62 -0.72 -3.65
C ALA A 168 10.73 0.40 -2.59
N LEU A 169 11.92 0.60 -2.02
CA LEU A 169 12.15 1.67 -1.05
C LEU A 169 12.01 3.05 -1.71
N GLY A 170 12.64 3.23 -2.87
CA GLY A 170 12.54 4.47 -3.64
C GLY A 170 11.11 4.80 -4.05
N ALA A 171 10.35 3.81 -4.53
CA ALA A 171 8.94 3.96 -4.87
C ALA A 171 8.09 4.38 -3.65
N ALA A 172 8.31 3.76 -2.49
CA ALA A 172 7.60 4.10 -1.26
C ALA A 172 7.94 5.51 -0.75
N VAL A 173 9.22 5.90 -0.75
CA VAL A 173 9.68 7.23 -0.33
C VAL A 173 9.14 8.31 -1.26
N ALA A 174 9.30 8.14 -2.58
CA ALA A 174 8.78 9.07 -3.57
C ALA A 174 7.24 9.17 -3.51
N GLY A 175 6.56 8.03 -3.36
CA GLY A 175 5.12 7.94 -3.17
C GLY A 175 4.64 8.78 -2.00
N ALA A 176 5.20 8.56 -0.80
CA ALA A 176 4.85 9.32 0.39
C ALA A 176 5.11 10.83 0.21
N TYR A 177 6.27 11.18 -0.33
CA TYR A 177 6.71 12.57 -0.47
C TYR A 177 5.83 13.37 -1.44
N TYR A 178 5.67 12.90 -2.67
CA TYR A 178 4.87 13.60 -3.69
C TYR A 178 3.37 13.58 -3.36
N HIS A 179 2.87 12.53 -2.71
CA HIS A 179 1.50 12.52 -2.22
C HIS A 179 1.27 13.58 -1.14
N GLY A 180 2.22 13.76 -0.22
CA GLY A 180 2.16 14.84 0.77
C GLY A 180 2.32 16.24 0.17
N LEU A 181 3.22 16.43 -0.80
CA LEU A 181 3.33 17.70 -1.53
C LEU A 181 2.04 18.04 -2.29
N ALA A 182 1.42 17.04 -2.93
CA ALA A 182 0.14 17.22 -3.60
C ALA A 182 -0.94 17.68 -2.59
N ALA A 183 -0.97 17.11 -1.39
CA ALA A 183 -1.89 17.56 -0.35
C ALA A 183 -1.66 19.02 0.07
N GLU A 184 -0.41 19.43 0.21
CA GLU A 184 -0.05 20.82 0.53
C GLU A 184 -0.45 21.78 -0.59
N ALA A 185 -0.21 21.42 -1.84
CA ALA A 185 -0.62 22.21 -3.00
C ALA A 185 -2.15 22.31 -3.13
N ALA A 186 -2.86 21.22 -2.85
CA ALA A 186 -4.33 21.17 -2.88
C ALA A 186 -5.00 21.93 -1.71
N ALA A 187 -4.24 22.35 -0.69
CA ALA A 187 -4.78 23.01 0.49
C ALA A 187 -5.24 24.46 0.26
N SER A 188 -5.02 25.04 -0.93
CA SER A 188 -5.39 26.44 -1.24
C SER A 188 -6.86 26.76 -0.97
N ASP A 189 -7.75 25.79 -1.19
CA ASP A 189 -9.20 25.93 -1.02
C ASP A 189 -9.69 25.49 0.37
N GLY A 190 -8.74 25.15 1.26
CA GLY A 190 -8.99 24.70 2.63
C GLY A 190 -8.81 23.20 2.83
N VAL A 191 -7.98 22.84 3.81
CA VAL A 191 -7.57 21.44 4.12
C VAL A 191 -8.76 20.50 4.38
N ARG A 192 -9.80 20.98 5.07
CA ARG A 192 -10.95 20.14 5.47
C ARG A 192 -11.88 19.77 4.32
N GLY A 193 -11.86 20.51 3.22
CA GLY A 193 -12.67 20.26 2.03
C GLY A 193 -11.96 19.40 0.98
N MET A 194 -10.71 19.00 1.25
CA MET A 194 -9.90 18.27 0.29
C MET A 194 -10.49 16.88 0.03
N VAL A 195 -10.51 16.50 -1.25
CA VAL A 195 -11.00 15.20 -1.72
C VAL A 195 -9.96 14.56 -2.63
N PRO A 196 -9.92 13.21 -2.74
CA PRO A 196 -8.90 12.52 -3.53
C PRO A 196 -8.77 12.98 -5.00
N PRO A 197 -9.85 13.31 -5.73
CA PRO A 197 -9.71 13.85 -7.09
C PRO A 197 -8.85 15.12 -7.17
N LYS A 198 -8.85 15.95 -6.12
CA LYS A 198 -8.05 17.17 -6.10
C LYS A 198 -6.55 16.87 -6.05
N LEU A 199 -6.16 15.79 -5.37
CA LEU A 199 -4.78 15.32 -5.36
C LEU A 199 -4.33 14.96 -6.78
N LEU A 200 -5.17 14.26 -7.55
CA LEU A 200 -4.87 13.89 -8.93
C LEU A 200 -4.68 15.10 -9.86
N GLU A 201 -5.45 16.18 -9.65
CA GLU A 201 -5.32 17.42 -10.42
C GLU A 201 -3.98 18.13 -10.20
N VAL A 202 -3.44 18.06 -8.98
CA VAL A 202 -2.22 18.79 -8.60
C VAL A 202 -0.95 17.94 -8.70
N LEU A 203 -1.07 16.61 -8.76
CA LEU A 203 0.08 15.70 -8.86
C LEU A 203 1.08 16.07 -9.98
N PRO A 204 0.65 16.40 -11.21
CA PRO A 204 1.58 16.80 -12.27
C PRO A 204 2.41 18.04 -11.94
N GLN A 205 1.97 18.88 -11.00
CA GLN A 205 2.63 20.14 -10.63
C GLN A 205 3.70 19.96 -9.56
N VAL A 206 3.71 18.83 -8.84
CA VAL A 206 4.65 18.56 -7.74
C VAL A 206 5.80 17.64 -8.16
N PHE A 207 5.71 17.02 -9.34
CA PHE A 207 6.83 16.28 -9.92
C PHE A 207 7.88 17.25 -10.48
N PRO A 208 9.18 16.90 -10.37
CA PRO A 208 10.23 17.65 -11.03
C PRO A 208 10.12 17.51 -12.56
N ASP A 209 10.64 18.51 -13.29
CA ASP A 209 10.75 18.52 -14.76
C ASP A 209 11.60 17.36 -15.31
#